data_AF-A0A972GZK5-F1
#
_entry.id   AF-A0A972GZK5-F1
#
_cell.length_a   1.000
_cell.length_b   1.000
_cell.length_c   1.000
_cell.angle_alpha   90.00
_cell.angle_beta   90.00
_cell.angle_gamma   90.00
#
_symmetry.space_group_name_H-M   'P 1'
#
loop_
_entity.id
_entity.type
_entity.pdbx_description
1 polymer ?
#
loop_
_entity_poly.entity_id
_entity_poly.type
_entity_poly.pdbx_seq_one_letter_code
_entity_poly.pdbx_strand_id
1 'polypeptide(L)'
;MNKMIRMLVVLVVIVGIFPFILPLKDGKPLLKWSDISMPKQLKVPALSDLPDMPDLPDVSDLYSGSSDVSVTVYKWRDANGNWHFGDAPPADVSYERITVK
;
A
#
# COMPACT_ATOMS: atom_id res chain seq x y z
N MET A 1 5.07 -24.34 21.18
CA MET A 1 4.37 -23.25 21.89
C MET A 1 3.67 -23.84 23.11
N ASN A 2 3.99 -23.36 24.31
CA ASN A 2 3.51 -23.97 25.56
C ASN A 2 1.97 -23.88 25.62
N LYS A 3 1.28 -24.92 26.10
CA LYS A 3 -0.20 -24.98 26.14
C LYS A 3 -0.83 -23.73 26.77
N MET A 4 -0.21 -23.22 27.84
CA MET A 4 -0.62 -21.98 28.52
C MET A 4 -0.54 -20.75 27.62
N ILE A 5 0.55 -20.61 26.87
CA ILE A 5 0.76 -19.49 25.93
C ILE A 5 -0.26 -19.56 24.80
N ARG A 6 -0.54 -20.76 24.27
CA ARG A 6 -1.57 -20.96 23.25
C ARG A 6 -2.97 -20.54 23.73
N MET A 7 -3.33 -20.87 24.98
CA MET A 7 -4.61 -20.47 25.57
C MET A 7 -4.69 -18.94 25.74
N LEU A 8 -3.61 -18.31 26.20
CA LEU A 8 -3.56 -16.86 26.39
C LEU A 8 -3.70 -16.10 25.07
N VAL A 9 -3.03 -16.55 24.01
CA VAL A 9 -3.16 -15.95 22.66
C VAL A 9 -4.60 -16.05 22.15
N VAL A 10 -5.25 -17.21 22.32
CA VAL A 10 -6.65 -17.39 21.91
C VAL A 10 -7.57 -16.45 22.68
N LEU A 11 -7.36 -16.27 23.98
CA LEU A 11 -8.13 -15.32 24.80
C LEU A 11 -7.98 -13.88 24.27
N VAL A 12 -6.75 -13.44 23.98
CA VAL A 12 -6.48 -12.09 23.46
C VAL A 12 -7.15 -11.86 22.11
N VAL A 13 -7.10 -12.87 21.21
CA VAL A 13 -7.76 -12.80 19.90
C VAL A 13 -9.28 -12.67 20.06
N ILE A 14 -9.89 -13.46 20.96
CA ILE A 14 -11.33 -13.37 21.22
C ILE A 14 -11.69 -11.98 21.74
N VAL A 15 -10.97 -11.45 22.73
CA VAL A 15 -11.23 -10.12 23.31
C VAL A 15 -11.07 -9.01 22.27
N GLY A 16 -10.08 -9.11 21.38
CA GLY A 16 -9.87 -8.13 20.30
C GLY A 16 -10.96 -8.14 19.24
N ILE A 17 -11.52 -9.30 18.92
CA ILE A 17 -12.54 -9.45 17.88
C ILE A 17 -13.97 -9.24 18.43
N PHE A 18 -14.18 -9.51 19.72
CA PHE A 18 -15.47 -9.40 20.42
C PHE A 18 -16.27 -8.13 20.09
N PRO A 19 -15.70 -6.90 20.16
CA PRO A 19 -16.49 -5.68 19.96
C PRO A 19 -16.90 -5.45 18.49
N PHE A 20 -16.30 -6.17 17.54
CA PHE A 20 -16.60 -6.04 16.10
C PHE A 20 -17.66 -7.02 15.60
N ILE A 21 -17.91 -8.12 16.32
CA ILE A 21 -18.81 -9.19 15.86
C ILE A 21 -20.07 -9.30 16.71
N LEU A 22 -20.02 -9.04 18.03
CA LEU A 22 -21.16 -9.26 18.90
C LEU A 22 -22.16 -8.09 18.89
N PRO A 23 -23.43 -8.32 18.51
CA PRO A 23 -24.48 -7.32 18.63
C PRO A 23 -24.99 -7.27 20.07
N LEU A 24 -24.95 -6.09 20.72
CA LEU A 24 -25.32 -5.98 22.14
C LEU A 24 -26.82 -5.76 22.38
N LYS A 25 -27.47 -4.78 21.74
CA LYS A 25 -28.92 -4.52 21.93
C LYS A 25 -29.62 -4.08 20.65
N ASP A 26 -29.00 -3.22 19.85
CA ASP A 26 -29.61 -2.65 18.64
C ASP A 26 -29.31 -3.47 17.37
N GLY A 27 -28.87 -4.73 17.51
CA GLY A 27 -28.44 -5.58 16.40
C GLY A 27 -27.13 -5.13 15.73
N LYS A 28 -26.46 -4.11 16.27
CA LYS A 28 -25.23 -3.53 15.71
C LYS A 28 -24.02 -3.86 16.59
N PRO A 29 -22.86 -4.17 16.00
CA PRO A 29 -21.59 -4.30 16.73
C PRO A 29 -21.22 -3.02 17.47
N LEU A 30 -20.42 -3.16 18.54
CA LEU A 30 -19.98 -2.04 19.39
C LEU A 30 -19.01 -1.10 18.66
N LEU A 31 -18.13 -1.65 17.82
CA LEU A 31 -17.16 -0.90 17.03
C LEU A 31 -17.33 -1.20 15.54
N LYS A 32 -17.26 -0.16 14.71
CA LYS A 32 -17.23 -0.27 13.26
C LYS A 32 -15.91 0.24 12.71
N TRP A 33 -15.50 -0.31 11.56
CA TRP A 33 -14.33 0.17 10.82
C TRP A 33 -14.44 1.65 10.44
N SER A 34 -15.66 2.18 10.30
CA SER A 34 -15.91 3.61 10.06
C SER A 34 -15.54 4.52 11.24
N ASP A 35 -15.53 3.99 12.46
CA ASP A 35 -15.24 4.77 13.68
C ASP A 35 -13.72 4.95 13.86
N ILE A 36 -12.92 4.10 13.21
CA ILE A 36 -11.48 4.21 13.11
C ILE A 36 -11.17 5.29 12.08
N SER A 37 -11.33 6.54 12.49
CA SER A 37 -11.05 7.69 11.64
C SER A 37 -9.54 7.87 11.48
N MET A 38 -9.08 7.96 10.23
CA MET A 38 -7.73 8.40 9.90
C MET A 38 -7.55 9.85 10.39
N PRO A 39 -6.43 10.20 11.03
CA PRO A 39 -6.27 11.53 11.60
C PRO A 39 -6.26 12.60 10.49
N LYS A 40 -7.17 13.57 10.60
CA LYS A 40 -7.35 14.70 9.66
C LYS A 40 -6.11 15.60 9.51
N GLN A 41 -5.06 15.34 10.27
CA GLN A 41 -3.79 16.08 10.23
C GLN A 41 -2.82 15.61 9.15
N LEU A 42 -3.12 14.51 8.45
CA LEU A 42 -2.52 14.22 7.14
C LEU A 42 -3.15 15.13 6.08
N LYS A 43 -2.97 16.45 6.25
CA LYS A 43 -3.20 17.42 5.19
C LYS A 43 -2.01 17.31 4.25
N VAL A 44 -2.14 16.49 3.21
CA VAL A 44 -1.30 16.64 2.02
C VAL A 44 -1.53 18.07 1.49
N PRO A 45 -0.49 18.88 1.30
CA PRO A 45 -0.64 20.21 0.72
C PRO A 45 -1.38 20.07 -0.61
N ALA A 46 -2.38 20.92 -0.84
CA ALA A 46 -3.06 20.95 -2.13
C ALA A 46 -2.05 21.36 -3.20
N LEU A 47 -2.17 20.85 -4.42
CA LEU A 47 -1.30 21.28 -5.53
C LEU A 47 -1.32 22.80 -5.73
N SER A 48 -2.39 23.48 -5.30
CA SER A 48 -2.55 24.93 -5.32
C SER A 48 -1.62 25.70 -4.37
N ASP A 49 -1.03 25.03 -3.38
CA ASP A 49 -0.09 25.63 -2.42
C ASP A 49 1.38 25.45 -2.86
N LEU A 50 1.62 24.81 -4.02
CA LEU A 50 2.96 24.67 -4.58
C LEU A 50 3.35 25.95 -5.34
N PRO A 51 4.58 26.46 -5.17
CA PRO A 51 5.07 27.58 -5.96
C PRO A 51 5.09 27.21 -7.45
N ASP A 52 4.71 28.16 -8.31
CA ASP A 52 4.78 28.01 -9.75
C ASP A 52 6.22 27.65 -10.16
N MET A 53 6.40 26.46 -10.72
CA MET A 53 7.70 26.06 -11.26
C MET A 53 7.98 26.88 -12.53
N PRO A 54 9.22 27.34 -12.75
CA PRO A 54 9.59 28.01 -13.98
C PRO A 54 9.38 27.06 -15.17
N ASP A 55 8.82 27.58 -16.26
CA ASP A 55 8.64 26.85 -17.52
C ASP A 55 9.99 26.26 -17.96
N LEU A 56 10.09 24.94 -17.89
CA LEU A 56 11.21 24.20 -18.45
C LEU A 56 11.13 24.30 -19.98
N PRO A 57 12.27 24.39 -20.68
CA PRO A 57 12.28 24.36 -22.13
C PRO A 57 11.57 23.08 -22.62
N ASP A 58 10.64 23.27 -23.55
CA ASP A 58 9.84 22.20 -24.14
C ASP A 58 10.75 21.23 -24.89
N VAL A 59 11.07 20.09 -24.26
CA VAL A 59 11.89 19.03 -24.84
C VAL A 59 11.09 18.15 -25.80
N SER A 60 9.83 18.47 -26.12
CA SER A 60 9.00 17.69 -27.04
C SER A 60 9.60 17.56 -28.45
N ASP A 61 10.44 18.51 -28.88
CA ASP A 61 11.20 18.41 -30.13
C ASP A 61 12.32 17.36 -30.09
N LEU A 62 12.74 16.89 -28.92
CA LEU A 62 13.74 15.82 -28.77
C LEU A 62 13.12 14.41 -28.86
N TYR A 63 11.79 14.29 -28.85
CA TYR A 63 11.06 13.02 -28.89
C TYR A 63 10.23 12.83 -30.16
N SER A 64 10.57 13.55 -31.24
CA SER A 64 10.06 13.26 -32.59
C SER A 64 10.74 12.00 -33.16
N GLY A 65 10.48 10.86 -32.53
CA GLY A 65 10.95 9.54 -32.96
C GLY A 65 10.57 8.46 -31.95
N SER A 66 9.79 7.47 -32.41
CA SER A 66 9.37 6.23 -31.73
C SER A 66 8.29 6.31 -30.64
N SER A 67 7.03 6.30 -31.08
CA SER A 67 5.82 6.00 -30.31
C SER A 67 5.60 4.50 -30.04
N ASP A 68 6.65 3.74 -29.69
CA ASP A 68 6.55 2.33 -29.23
C ASP A 68 7.72 2.01 -28.29
N VAL A 69 7.93 2.82 -27.25
CA VAL A 69 8.96 2.54 -26.23
C VAL A 69 8.33 1.64 -25.19
N SER A 70 8.35 0.33 -25.44
CA SER A 70 7.98 -0.67 -24.44
C SER A 70 9.04 -0.72 -23.34
N VAL A 71 8.69 -0.32 -22.12
CA VAL A 71 9.61 -0.35 -20.98
C VAL A 71 9.42 -1.68 -20.23
N THR A 72 10.51 -2.41 -20.01
CA THR A 72 10.49 -3.65 -19.24
C THR A 72 10.81 -3.36 -17.78
N VAL A 73 9.88 -3.70 -16.88
CA VAL A 73 10.02 -3.53 -15.43
C VAL A 73 9.91 -4.90 -14.75
N TYR A 74 10.72 -5.12 -13.72
CA TYR A 74 10.69 -6.33 -12.91
C TYR A 74 9.93 -6.06 -11.61
N LYS A 75 9.02 -6.97 -11.26
CA LYS A 75 8.24 -6.93 -10.02
C LYS A 75 8.58 -8.13 -9.16
N TRP A 76 8.91 -7.94 -7.89
CA TRP A 76 9.17 -9.05 -6.97
C TRP A 76 8.66 -8.76 -5.56
N ARG A 77 8.58 -9.82 -4.76
CA ARG A 77 8.17 -9.75 -3.36
C ARG A 77 9.37 -10.01 -2.46
N ASP A 78 9.63 -9.13 -1.49
CA ASP A 78 10.73 -9.31 -0.54
C ASP A 78 10.40 -10.31 0.58
N ALA A 79 11.38 -10.62 1.43
CA ALA A 79 11.23 -11.54 2.56
C ALA A 79 10.18 -11.08 3.61
N ASN A 80 9.88 -9.79 3.66
CA ASN A 80 8.88 -9.20 4.55
C ASN A 80 7.48 -9.19 3.92
N GLY A 81 7.37 -9.61 2.66
CA GLY A 81 6.13 -9.67 1.91
C GLY A 81 5.73 -8.38 1.20
N ASN A 82 6.62 -7.38 1.10
CA ASN A 82 6.37 -6.14 0.37
C ASN A 82 6.68 -6.30 -1.13
N TRP A 83 5.95 -5.56 -1.96
CA TRP A 83 6.15 -5.51 -3.40
C TRP A 83 7.17 -4.44 -3.77
N HIS A 84 8.10 -4.80 -4.65
CA HIS A 84 9.11 -3.91 -5.23
C HIS A 84 9.06 -3.96 -6.76
N PHE A 85 9.46 -2.84 -7.39
CA PHE A 85 9.53 -2.68 -8.84
C PHE A 85 10.89 -2.05 -9.20
N GLY A 86 11.51 -2.49 -10.29
CA GLY A 86 12.76 -1.90 -10.75
C GLY A 86 13.28 -2.51 -12.05
N ASP A 87 14.40 -1.99 -12.53
CA ASP A 87 15.01 -2.39 -13.81
C ASP A 87 15.82 -3.68 -13.71
N ALA A 88 16.17 -4.11 -12.49
CA ALA A 88 16.83 -5.38 -12.23
C ALA A 88 16.37 -5.97 -10.87
N PRO A 89 16.03 -7.26 -10.82
CA PRO A 89 15.74 -7.94 -9.56
C PRO A 89 17.05 -8.31 -8.83
N PRO A 90 17.04 -8.37 -7.49
CA PRO A 90 18.16 -8.93 -6.72
C PRO A 90 18.40 -10.41 -7.06
N ALA A 91 19.62 -10.91 -6.86
CA ALA A 91 20.07 -12.22 -7.34
C ALA A 91 19.25 -13.42 -6.80
N ASP A 92 18.66 -13.30 -5.61
CA ASP A 92 18.00 -14.40 -4.88
C ASP A 92 16.48 -14.22 -4.70
N VAL A 93 15.81 -13.44 -5.56
CA VAL A 93 14.35 -13.26 -5.48
C VAL A 93 13.65 -13.67 -6.76
N SER A 94 12.57 -14.42 -6.61
CA SER A 94 11.65 -14.71 -7.71
C SER A 94 10.98 -13.42 -8.16
N TYR A 95 11.05 -13.14 -9.45
CA TYR A 95 10.51 -11.93 -10.06
C TYR A 95 9.58 -12.24 -11.23
N GLU A 96 8.69 -11.30 -11.52
CA GLU A 96 7.82 -11.28 -12.69
C GLU A 96 8.26 -10.13 -13.60
N ARG A 97 8.45 -10.42 -14.89
CA ARG A 97 8.78 -9.42 -15.91
C ARG A 97 7.49 -8.84 -16.48
N ILE A 98 7.36 -7.51 -16.45
CA ILE A 98 6.20 -6.78 -16.96
C ILE A 98 6.68 -5.83 -18.06
N THR A 99 6.02 -5.89 -19.21
CA THR A 99 6.25 -4.94 -20.30
C THR A 99 5.13 -3.91 -20.27
N VAL A 100 5.49 -2.65 -20.03
CA VAL A 100 4.57 -1.51 -20.03
C VAL A 100 4.70 -0.80 -21.38
N LYS A 101 3.57 -0.56 -22.04
CA LYS A 101 3.46 0.21 -23.27
C LYS A 101 2.79 1.55 -22.98
#